data_AF-A0A0F1BFM0-F1
#
_entry.id   AF-A0A0F1BFM0-F1
#
_cell.length_a   1.000
_cell.length_b   1.000
_cell.length_c   1.000
_cell.angle_alpha   90.00
_cell.angle_beta   90.00
_cell.angle_gamma   90.00
#
_symmetry.space_group_name_H-M   'P 1'
#
loop_
_entity.id
_entity.type
_entity.pdbx_description
1 polymer ?
#
loop_
_entity_poly.entity_id
_entity_poly.type
_entity_poly.pdbx_seq_one_letter_code
_entity_poly.pdbx_strand_id
1 'polypeptide(L)'
;MDVNDIIKVMNAQNEKASSLSLSKGGFEGWLQAELWYHLNIIKGESTEREVQYPHSLTYCDLVCDATMTKPAQWVEVKAYGIFRDGDEPRFLDGVAADVMKIDGKPADASGSVYLVVPKAISDKVEALIVRRGWTNFKRTDSVYAYIYYADV
;
A
#
# COMPACT_ATOMS: atom_id res chain seq x y z
N MET A 1 10.59 -2.87 -2.82
CA MET A 1 9.29 -3.54 -3.05
C MET A 1 8.70 -3.12 -4.40
N ASP A 2 8.13 -4.08 -5.14
CA ASP A 2 7.30 -3.78 -6.32
C ASP A 2 5.87 -4.33 -6.14
N VAL A 3 4.94 -3.91 -7.01
CA VAL A 3 3.52 -4.32 -6.92
C VAL A 3 3.33 -5.85 -6.99
N ASN A 4 4.23 -6.59 -7.63
CA ASN A 4 4.14 -8.04 -7.69
C ASN A 4 4.48 -8.69 -6.34
N ASP A 5 5.23 -8.03 -5.46
CA ASP A 5 5.44 -8.52 -4.10
C ASP A 5 4.11 -8.57 -3.33
N ILE A 6 3.27 -7.54 -3.47
CA ILE A 6 1.91 -7.51 -2.90
C ILE A 6 1.05 -8.63 -3.50
N ILE A 7 1.07 -8.79 -4.82
CA ILE A 7 0.30 -9.83 -5.51
C ILE A 7 0.73 -11.22 -5.06
N LYS A 8 2.04 -11.47 -4.93
CA LYS A 8 2.58 -12.76 -4.45
C LYS A 8 2.11 -13.06 -3.04
N VAL A 9 2.20 -12.11 -2.12
CA VAL A 9 1.75 -12.27 -0.73
C VAL A 9 0.25 -12.59 -0.68
N MET A 10 -0.56 -11.82 -1.40
CA MET A 10 -2.01 -12.04 -1.45
C MET A 10 -2.37 -13.40 -2.05
N ASN A 11 -1.72 -13.81 -3.13
CA ASN A 11 -2.02 -15.08 -3.81
C ASN A 11 -1.52 -16.29 -3.02
N ALA A 12 -0.37 -16.21 -2.36
CA ALA A 12 0.16 -17.28 -1.53
C ALA A 12 -0.76 -17.61 -0.34
N GLN A 13 -1.51 -16.61 0.16
CA GLN A 13 -2.45 -16.74 1.27
C GLN A 13 -3.87 -16.38 0.85
N ASN A 14 -4.28 -16.90 -0.31
CA ASN A 14 -5.50 -16.49 -0.98
C ASN A 14 -6.75 -16.47 -0.07
N GLU A 15 -7.04 -17.58 0.64
CA GLU A 15 -8.23 -17.68 1.49
C GLU A 15 -8.23 -16.66 2.64
N LYS A 16 -7.05 -16.35 3.19
CA LYS A 16 -6.90 -15.35 4.25
C LYS A 16 -7.03 -13.94 3.67
N ALA A 17 -6.37 -13.66 2.54
CA ALA A 17 -6.47 -12.39 1.84
C ALA A 17 -7.91 -12.09 1.43
N SER A 18 -8.64 -13.06 0.88
CA SER A 18 -10.04 -12.91 0.50
C SER A 18 -10.92 -12.60 1.72
N SER A 19 -10.73 -13.34 2.82
CA SER A 19 -11.51 -13.15 4.05
C SER A 19 -11.25 -11.79 4.69
N LEU A 20 -9.99 -11.37 4.77
CA LEU A 20 -9.61 -10.09 5.38
C LEU A 20 -9.96 -8.89 4.51
N SER A 21 -9.92 -9.01 3.18
CA SER A 21 -10.36 -7.93 2.28
C SER A 21 -11.84 -7.56 2.47
N LEU A 22 -12.61 -8.49 3.03
CA LEU A 22 -14.03 -8.33 3.36
C LEU A 22 -14.26 -8.12 4.86
N SER A 23 -13.22 -7.97 5.70
CA SER A 23 -13.31 -7.78 7.15
C SER A 23 -13.17 -6.30 7.56
N LYS A 24 -13.67 -5.94 8.76
CA LYS A 24 -13.44 -4.60 9.34
C LYS A 24 -12.08 -4.61 10.04
N GLY A 25 -11.12 -3.87 9.46
CA GLY A 25 -9.77 -3.80 9.98
C GLY A 25 -9.00 -5.11 9.79
N GLY A 26 -7.71 -5.09 10.14
CA GLY A 26 -6.83 -6.25 10.09
C GLY A 26 -6.17 -6.50 8.73
N PHE A 27 -6.83 -6.19 7.61
CA PHE A 27 -6.26 -6.48 6.29
C PHE A 27 -4.97 -5.70 5.99
N GLU A 28 -4.96 -4.40 6.28
CA GLU A 28 -3.79 -3.53 6.11
C GLU A 28 -2.60 -4.01 6.96
N GLY A 29 -2.80 -4.13 8.28
CA GLY A 29 -1.75 -4.60 9.19
C GLY A 29 -1.28 -6.04 8.92
N TRP A 30 -2.19 -6.94 8.52
CA TRP A 30 -1.82 -8.28 8.05
C TRP A 30 -0.92 -8.18 6.82
N LEU A 31 -1.34 -7.42 5.80
CA LEU A 31 -0.58 -7.28 4.57
C LEU A 31 0.81 -6.70 4.82
N GLN A 32 0.94 -5.69 5.69
CA GLN A 32 2.23 -5.13 6.10
C GLN A 32 3.14 -6.18 6.77
N ALA A 33 2.59 -7.01 7.67
CA ALA A 33 3.36 -8.05 8.35
C ALA A 33 3.84 -9.15 7.38
N GLU A 34 2.97 -9.58 6.45
CA GLU A 34 3.32 -10.59 5.45
C GLU A 34 4.28 -10.06 4.39
N LEU A 35 4.13 -8.79 3.98
CA LEU A 35 5.09 -8.12 3.09
C LEU A 35 6.47 -8.05 3.73
N TRP A 36 6.55 -7.67 5.02
CA TRP A 36 7.82 -7.68 5.74
C TRP A 36 8.47 -9.07 5.76
N TYR A 37 7.69 -10.12 6.03
CA TYR A 37 8.19 -11.49 6.01
C TYR A 37 8.67 -11.90 4.61
N HIS A 38 7.88 -11.63 3.58
CA HIS A 38 8.23 -11.92 2.19
C HIS A 38 9.51 -11.19 1.75
N LEU A 39 9.62 -9.91 2.06
CA LEU A 39 10.79 -9.10 1.68
C LEU A 39 12.05 -9.57 2.43
N ASN A 40 12.00 -9.68 3.75
CA ASN A 40 13.18 -10.06 4.55
C ASN A 40 13.57 -11.52 4.40
N ILE A 41 12.60 -12.44 4.56
CA ILE A 41 12.89 -13.87 4.72
C ILE A 41 12.96 -14.57 3.37
N ILE A 42 12.04 -14.24 2.45
CA ILE A 42 11.95 -14.93 1.15
C ILE A 42 12.87 -14.29 0.11
N LYS A 43 12.92 -12.95 0.05
CA LYS A 43 13.77 -12.23 -0.92
C LYS A 43 15.14 -11.84 -0.38
N GLY A 44 15.36 -11.87 0.93
CA GLY A 44 16.61 -11.42 1.54
C GLY A 44 16.81 -9.90 1.44
N GLU A 45 15.72 -9.13 1.30
CA GLU A 45 15.72 -7.67 1.24
C GLU A 45 15.46 -7.10 2.65
N SER A 46 16.44 -6.42 3.23
CA SER A 46 16.30 -5.76 4.53
C SER A 46 15.17 -4.73 4.48
N THR A 47 14.15 -4.95 5.30
CA THR A 47 12.95 -4.09 5.35
C THR A 47 12.49 -3.97 6.79
N GLU A 48 12.14 -2.76 7.21
CA GLU A 48 11.57 -2.48 8.54
C GLU A 48 10.11 -2.05 8.43
N ARG A 49 9.34 -2.28 9.49
CA ARG A 49 7.94 -1.81 9.59
C ARG A 49 7.82 -0.65 10.55
N GLU A 50 6.80 0.18 10.35
CA GLU A 50 6.42 1.25 11.29
C GLU A 50 7.63 2.14 11.61
N VAL A 51 8.30 2.64 10.58
CA VAL A 51 9.49 3.48 10.70
C VAL A 51 9.07 4.93 10.75
N GLN A 52 9.50 5.67 11.78
CA GLN A 52 9.16 7.08 11.92
C GLN A 52 9.78 7.90 10.78
N TYR A 53 8.97 8.76 10.14
CA TYR A 53 9.48 9.70 9.15
C TYR A 53 10.44 10.72 9.78
N PRO A 54 11.51 11.13 9.08
CA PRO A 54 12.35 12.23 9.53
C PRO A 54 11.53 13.48 9.86
N HIS A 55 11.78 14.07 11.03
CA HIS A 55 11.15 15.32 11.47
C HIS A 55 9.61 15.29 11.61
N SER A 56 8.98 14.12 11.60
CA SER A 56 7.55 13.94 11.84
C SER A 56 7.30 12.98 13.01
N LEU A 57 6.13 13.06 13.63
CA LEU A 57 5.65 12.06 14.60
C LEU A 57 4.87 10.92 13.93
N THR A 58 4.78 10.92 12.59
CA THR A 58 4.10 9.89 11.81
C THR A 58 5.07 8.78 11.43
N TYR A 59 4.50 7.60 11.19
CA TYR A 59 5.22 6.39 10.81
C TYR A 59 4.88 6.00 9.38
N CYS A 60 5.86 5.42 8.71
CA CYS A 60 5.75 4.78 7.40
C CYS A 60 5.55 3.28 7.62
N ASP A 61 4.62 2.70 6.87
CA ASP A 61 4.25 1.28 7.04
C ASP A 61 5.44 0.35 6.84
N LEU A 62 6.23 0.59 5.79
CA LEU A 62 7.38 -0.23 5.37
C LEU A 62 8.52 0.65 4.83
N VAL A 63 9.75 0.37 5.24
CA VAL A 63 10.96 0.96 4.65
C VAL A 63 11.89 -0.15 4.20
N CYS A 64 12.11 -0.25 2.89
CA CYS A 64 13.08 -1.15 2.29
C CYS A 64 14.44 -0.45 2.23
N ASP A 65 15.50 -1.11 2.69
CA ASP A 65 16.85 -0.55 2.65
C ASP A 65 17.35 -0.32 1.22
N ALA A 66 18.30 0.61 1.10
CA ALA A 66 19.00 0.82 -0.15
C ALA A 66 19.79 -0.42 -0.55
N THR A 67 19.84 -0.68 -1.86
CA THR A 67 20.70 -1.71 -2.45
C THR A 67 21.77 -1.04 -3.31
N MET A 68 22.73 -1.82 -3.81
CA MET A 68 23.72 -1.29 -4.76
C MET A 68 23.10 -0.65 -6.02
N THR A 69 21.87 -1.03 -6.37
CA THR A 69 21.22 -0.64 -7.63
C THR A 69 19.99 0.24 -7.46
N LYS A 70 19.52 0.45 -6.22
CA LYS A 70 18.27 1.18 -5.93
C LYS A 70 18.40 1.94 -4.61
N PRO A 71 17.89 3.18 -4.52
CA PRO A 71 17.83 3.90 -3.24
C PRO A 71 16.91 3.17 -2.25
N ALA A 72 16.95 3.59 -0.99
CA ALA A 72 15.96 3.15 -0.01
C ALA A 72 14.55 3.52 -0.50
N GLN A 73 13.55 2.72 -0.13
CA GLN A 73 12.17 2.91 -0.54
C GLN A 73 11.24 2.95 0.67
N TRP A 74 10.52 4.05 0.79
CA TRP A 74 9.48 4.27 1.80
C TRP A 74 8.13 3.93 1.18
N VAL A 75 7.33 3.15 1.88
CA VAL A 75 6.14 2.52 1.34
C VAL A 75 4.96 2.72 2.29
N GLU A 76 3.88 3.28 1.75
CA GLU A 76 2.57 3.34 2.42
C GLU A 76 1.62 2.37 1.73
N VAL A 77 0.88 1.59 2.51
CA VAL A 77 -0.12 0.62 2.05
C VAL A 77 -1.45 0.96 2.69
N LYS A 78 -2.42 1.39 1.87
CA LYS A 78 -3.81 1.57 2.27
C LYS A 78 -4.65 0.40 1.83
N ALA A 79 -5.39 -0.23 2.74
CA ALA A 79 -6.38 -1.23 2.35
C ALA A 79 -7.81 -0.72 2.54
N TYR A 80 -8.64 -0.84 1.50
CA TYR A 80 -10.06 -0.51 1.60
C TYR A 80 -10.81 -1.64 2.31
N GLY A 81 -11.43 -1.33 3.45
CA GLY A 81 -12.32 -2.27 4.14
C GLY A 81 -13.76 -2.14 3.64
N ILE A 82 -14.36 -3.25 3.17
CA ILE A 82 -15.70 -3.24 2.54
C ILE A 82 -16.83 -2.66 3.42
N PHE A 83 -16.68 -2.70 4.74
CA PHE A 83 -17.64 -2.08 5.68
C PHE A 83 -17.73 -0.56 5.56
N ARG A 84 -16.84 0.07 4.78
CA ARG A 84 -16.86 1.50 4.46
C ARG A 84 -17.60 1.81 3.17
N ASP A 85 -18.32 0.85 2.56
CA ASP A 85 -19.09 1.09 1.34
C ASP A 85 -20.01 2.33 1.49
N GLY A 86 -19.87 3.30 0.59
CA GLY A 86 -20.49 4.63 0.68
C GLY A 86 -19.64 5.72 1.35
N ASP A 87 -18.48 5.38 1.92
CA ASP A 87 -17.49 6.29 2.53
C ASP A 87 -16.14 6.25 1.77
N GLU A 88 -16.19 5.97 0.46
CA GLU A 88 -15.02 6.02 -0.43
C GLU A 88 -14.30 7.38 -0.44
N PRO A 89 -15.00 8.53 -0.36
CA PRO A 89 -14.33 9.82 -0.27
C PRO A 89 -13.38 9.92 0.92
N ARG A 90 -13.80 9.46 2.10
CA ARG A 90 -12.98 9.50 3.31
C ARG A 90 -11.80 8.51 3.24
N PHE A 91 -11.98 7.37 2.60
CA PHE A 91 -10.87 6.48 2.30
C PHE A 91 -9.79 7.20 1.48
N LEU A 92 -10.19 7.90 0.42
CA LEU A 92 -9.24 8.66 -0.42
C LEU A 92 -8.66 9.90 0.28
N ASP A 93 -9.36 10.49 1.25
CA ASP A 93 -8.75 11.51 2.11
C ASP A 93 -7.63 10.93 2.97
N GLY A 94 -7.82 9.70 3.47
CA GLY A 94 -6.76 8.94 4.14
C GLY A 94 -5.56 8.68 3.23
N VAL A 95 -5.81 8.30 1.97
CA VAL A 95 -4.73 8.13 0.97
C VAL A 95 -4.02 9.44 0.68
N ALA A 96 -4.75 10.55 0.56
CA ALA A 96 -4.15 11.87 0.34
C ALA A 96 -3.20 12.24 1.49
N ALA A 97 -3.59 11.94 2.73
CA ALA A 97 -2.73 12.11 3.89
C ALA A 97 -1.48 11.22 3.81
N ASP A 98 -1.58 9.99 3.30
CA ASP A 98 -0.41 9.12 3.12
C ASP A 98 0.53 9.62 2.02
N VAL A 99 0.00 10.14 0.91
CA VAL A 99 0.79 10.83 -0.12
C VAL A 99 1.50 12.06 0.45
N MET A 100 0.85 12.83 1.33
CA MET A 100 1.51 13.97 1.98
C MET A 100 2.56 13.54 3.02
N LYS A 101 2.33 12.43 3.75
CA LYS A 101 3.32 11.88 4.68
C LYS A 101 4.58 11.43 3.95
N ILE A 102 4.42 10.80 2.78
CA ILE A 102 5.56 10.22 2.06
C ILE A 102 6.53 11.27 1.54
N ASP A 103 6.11 12.53 1.41
CA ASP A 103 7.00 13.67 1.15
C ASP A 103 8.00 13.92 2.28
N GLY A 104 7.73 13.42 3.49
CA GLY A 104 8.62 13.48 4.65
C GLY A 104 9.77 12.48 4.62
N LYS A 105 9.87 11.61 3.60
CA LYS A 105 10.98 10.67 3.42
C LYS A 105 12.33 11.40 3.24
N PRO A 106 13.48 10.74 3.49
CA PRO A 106 14.79 11.27 3.12
C PRO A 106 14.87 11.67 1.64
N ALA A 107 15.58 12.75 1.33
CA ALA A 107 15.60 13.34 -0.01
C ALA A 107 16.23 12.44 -1.10
N ASP A 108 17.07 11.48 -0.71
CA ASP A 108 17.71 10.48 -1.57
C ASP A 108 16.93 9.15 -1.63
N ALA A 109 15.82 9.04 -0.91
CA ALA A 109 14.94 7.88 -0.92
C ALA A 109 13.79 8.02 -1.92
N SER A 110 13.29 6.88 -2.39
CA SER A 110 12.07 6.78 -3.19
C SER A 110 10.83 6.59 -2.31
N GLY A 111 9.67 7.08 -2.74
CA GLY A 111 8.38 6.88 -2.08
C GLY A 111 7.43 6.12 -2.98
N SER A 112 6.63 5.22 -2.41
CA SER A 112 5.53 4.58 -3.13
C SER A 112 4.30 4.45 -2.24
N VAL A 113 3.13 4.72 -2.79
CA VAL A 113 1.83 4.54 -2.12
C VAL A 113 1.03 3.49 -2.86
N TYR A 114 0.53 2.48 -2.14
CA TYR A 114 -0.27 1.37 -2.68
C TYR A 114 -1.66 1.35 -2.03
N LEU A 115 -2.70 1.29 -2.84
CA LEU A 115 -4.09 1.16 -2.42
C LEU A 115 -4.58 -0.21 -2.85
N VAL A 116 -4.96 -1.04 -1.89
CA VAL A 116 -5.56 -2.35 -2.13
C VAL A 116 -7.07 -2.22 -1.98
N VAL A 117 -7.80 -2.39 -3.09
CA VAL A 117 -9.24 -2.13 -3.16
C VAL A 117 -9.97 -3.37 -3.66
N PRO A 118 -10.92 -3.95 -2.88
CA PRO A 118 -11.70 -5.09 -3.35
C PRO A 118 -12.42 -4.79 -4.66
N LYS A 119 -12.43 -5.75 -5.59
CA LYS A 119 -13.09 -5.60 -6.91
C LYS A 119 -14.57 -5.27 -6.81
N ALA A 120 -15.23 -5.69 -5.73
CA ALA A 120 -16.65 -5.41 -5.51
C ALA A 120 -16.97 -3.91 -5.41
N ILE A 121 -16.00 -3.07 -5.06
CA ILE A 121 -16.20 -1.63 -4.82
C ILE A 121 -15.38 -0.78 -5.81
N SER A 122 -14.43 -1.38 -6.53
CA SER A 122 -13.38 -0.70 -7.28
C SER A 122 -13.84 0.43 -8.17
N ASP A 123 -14.96 0.27 -8.87
CA ASP A 123 -15.44 1.22 -9.87
C ASP A 123 -15.74 2.59 -9.21
N LYS A 124 -16.24 2.57 -7.96
CA LYS A 124 -16.49 3.79 -7.17
C LYS A 124 -15.20 4.50 -6.81
N VAL A 125 -14.18 3.74 -6.38
CA VAL A 125 -12.86 4.30 -6.05
C VAL A 125 -12.15 4.83 -7.29
N GLU A 126 -12.19 4.10 -8.40
CA GLU A 126 -11.58 4.50 -9.67
C GLU A 126 -12.18 5.82 -10.17
N ALA A 127 -13.51 5.94 -10.16
CA ALA A 127 -14.19 7.18 -10.52
C ALA A 127 -13.74 8.38 -9.65
N LEU A 128 -13.50 8.15 -8.36
CA LEU A 128 -13.04 9.20 -7.45
C LEU A 128 -11.55 9.55 -7.63
N ILE A 129 -10.68 8.57 -7.90
CA ILE A 129 -9.26 8.81 -8.25
C ILE A 129 -9.19 9.71 -9.49
N VAL A 130 -9.95 9.38 -10.54
CA VAL A 130 -10.03 10.18 -11.77
C VAL A 130 -10.57 11.58 -11.47
N ARG A 131 -11.65 11.69 -10.68
CA ARG A 131 -12.23 12.99 -10.31
C ARG A 131 -11.28 13.88 -9.53
N ARG A 132 -10.39 13.30 -8.71
CA ARG A 132 -9.34 14.04 -7.97
C ARG A 132 -8.16 14.45 -8.86
N GLY A 133 -8.12 14.02 -10.13
CA GLY A 133 -7.03 14.32 -11.05
C GLY A 133 -5.73 13.57 -10.75
N TRP A 134 -5.81 12.46 -10.00
CA TRP A 134 -4.66 11.63 -9.62
C TRP A 134 -4.22 10.72 -10.77
N THR A 135 -3.71 11.35 -11.83
CA THR A 135 -3.35 10.69 -13.10
C THR A 135 -2.08 9.84 -13.04
N ASN A 136 -1.29 9.97 -11.97
CA ASN A 136 -0.06 9.20 -11.74
C ASN A 136 -0.31 7.81 -11.14
N PHE A 137 -1.51 7.52 -10.63
CA PHE A 137 -1.84 6.19 -10.13
C PHE A 137 -2.01 5.19 -11.27
N LYS A 138 -1.20 4.13 -11.22
CA LYS A 138 -1.31 2.94 -12.08
C LYS A 138 -2.21 1.91 -11.40
N ARG A 139 -2.83 1.03 -12.18
CA ARG A 139 -3.65 -0.08 -11.67
C ARG A 139 -3.06 -1.42 -12.11
N THR A 140 -2.96 -2.36 -11.18
CA THR A 140 -2.65 -3.76 -11.45
C THR A 140 -3.71 -4.66 -10.85
N ASP A 141 -4.01 -5.74 -11.56
CA ASP A 141 -5.03 -6.70 -11.17
C ASP A 141 -4.45 -7.79 -10.25
N SER A 142 -5.16 -8.05 -9.15
CA SER A 142 -5.00 -9.25 -8.33
C SER A 142 -6.28 -10.09 -8.43
N VAL A 143 -6.34 -11.25 -7.76
CA VAL A 143 -7.49 -12.16 -7.89
C VAL A 143 -8.78 -11.51 -7.36
N TYR A 144 -8.73 -10.87 -6.18
CA TYR A 144 -9.92 -10.32 -5.50
C TYR A 144 -9.89 -8.81 -5.27
N ALA A 145 -8.76 -8.16 -5.54
CA ALA A 145 -8.60 -6.71 -5.42
C ALA A 145 -7.92 -6.13 -6.66
N TYR A 146 -8.09 -4.84 -6.85
CA TYR A 146 -7.17 -4.04 -7.65
C TYR A 146 -6.18 -3.35 -6.73
N ILE A 147 -4.95 -3.24 -7.21
CA ILE A 147 -3.89 -2.49 -6.55
C ILE A 147 -3.67 -1.23 -7.37
N TYR A 148 -4.04 -0.09 -6.82
CA TYR A 148 -3.69 1.21 -7.38
C TYR A 148 -2.42 1.70 -6.73
N TYR A 149 -1.45 2.21 -7.48
CA TYR A 149 -0.19 2.64 -6.90
C TYR A 149 0.45 3.80 -7.65
N ALA A 150 1.17 4.63 -6.91
CA ALA A 150 1.95 5.74 -7.44
C ALA A 150 3.31 5.78 -6.77
N ASP A 151 4.33 6.12 -7.56
CA ASP A 151 5.66 6.46 -7.06
C ASP A 151 5.71 7.98 -6.85
N VAL A 152 6.27 8.42 -5.71
CA VAL A 152 6.31 9.81 -5.22
C VAL A 152 7.75 10.26 -4.95
#